data_AF-A0A3D2C6J8-F1
#
_entry.id   AF-A0A3D2C6J8-F1
#
_cell.length_a   1.000
_cell.length_b   1.000
_cell.length_c   1.000
_cell.angle_alpha   90.00
_cell.angle_beta   90.00
_cell.angle_gamma   90.00
#
_symmetry.space_group_name_H-M   'P 1'
#
loop_
_entity.id
_entity.type
_entity.pdbx_description
1 polymer ?
#
loop_
_entity_poly.entity_id
_entity_poly.type
_entity_poly.pdbx_seq_one_letter_code
_entity_poly.pdbx_strand_id
1 'polypeptide(L)'
;MPPALSTIREFLDGLVRRERTLLAAQAGAQLLGAGCLALIVASAWLSMGWRPAEAAWILGGLGAGGAVLALVFPLAMRWQASGQTLQQARRVEAHAPELEHRLVTVVGRADLLAVEGRAVLLERAAARVQTKLGEIAAVDIHPSTTSLRAWAMAVALLLITGLAQLVFPQGPLQAVAVLGGQPAGETVGDVPPPTE
;
A
#
# COMPACT_ATOMS: atom_id res chain seq x y z
N MET A 1 -19.64 -9.28 28.44
CA MET A 1 -18.60 -9.98 27.65
C MET A 1 -17.43 -10.30 28.59
N PRO A 2 -16.89 -11.53 28.60
CA PRO A 2 -15.72 -11.90 29.40
C PRO A 2 -14.51 -11.00 29.09
N PRO A 3 -13.72 -10.57 30.10
CA PRO A 3 -12.59 -9.65 29.92
C PRO A 3 -11.48 -10.21 29.02
N ALA A 4 -11.28 -11.53 28.99
CA ALA A 4 -10.30 -12.17 28.11
C ALA A 4 -10.67 -12.05 26.62
N LEU A 5 -11.97 -12.08 26.28
CA LEU A 5 -12.43 -11.96 24.90
C LEU A 5 -12.31 -10.52 24.38
N SER A 6 -12.54 -9.52 25.23
CA SER A 6 -12.33 -8.12 24.85
C SER A 6 -10.86 -7.86 24.53
N THR A 7 -9.92 -8.37 25.34
CA THR A 7 -8.48 -8.24 25.05
C THR A 7 -8.07 -8.93 23.74
N ILE A 8 -8.58 -10.13 23.48
CA ILE A 8 -8.32 -10.85 22.21
C ILE A 8 -8.86 -10.04 21.03
N ARG A 9 -10.07 -9.49 21.16
CA ARG A 9 -10.70 -8.68 20.10
C ARG A 9 -9.92 -7.39 19.85
N GLU A 10 -9.54 -6.67 20.90
CA GLU A 10 -8.74 -5.45 20.80
C GLU A 10 -7.38 -5.72 20.13
N PHE A 11 -6.73 -6.83 20.47
CA PHE A 11 -5.49 -7.25 19.81
C PHE A 11 -5.68 -7.52 18.32
N LEU A 12 -6.70 -8.32 17.95
CA LEU A 12 -7.00 -8.63 16.56
C LEU A 12 -7.41 -7.37 15.77
N ASP A 13 -8.22 -6.49 16.35
CA ASP A 13 -8.57 -5.21 15.76
C ASP A 13 -7.33 -4.32 15.55
N GLY A 14 -6.39 -4.34 16.50
CA GLY A 14 -5.07 -3.72 16.37
C GLY A 14 -4.27 -4.28 15.19
N LEU A 15 -4.25 -5.61 15.01
CA LEU A 15 -3.60 -6.25 13.86
C LEU A 15 -4.25 -5.88 12.53
N VAL A 16 -5.59 -5.86 12.47
CA VAL A 16 -6.33 -5.44 11.27
C VAL A 16 -6.02 -3.99 10.92
N ARG A 17 -6.02 -3.08 11.91
CA ARG A 17 -5.64 -1.68 11.71
C ARG A 17 -4.21 -1.58 11.19
N ARG A 18 -3.26 -2.31 11.79
CA ARG A 18 -1.87 -2.32 11.36
C ARG A 18 -1.70 -2.82 9.93
N GLU A 19 -2.30 -3.95 9.57
CA GLU A 19 -2.24 -4.46 8.19
C GLU A 19 -2.83 -3.44 7.20
N ARG A 20 -3.97 -2.83 7.51
CA ARG A 20 -4.55 -1.78 6.67
C ARG A 20 -3.63 -0.57 6.53
N THR A 21 -2.99 -0.11 7.61
CA THR A 21 -2.04 1.01 7.53
C THR A 21 -0.82 0.67 6.66
N LEU A 22 -0.29 -0.56 6.76
CA LEU A 22 0.84 -1.01 5.95
C LEU A 22 0.45 -1.18 4.48
N LEU A 23 -0.74 -1.71 4.21
CA LEU A 23 -1.29 -1.79 2.85
C LEU A 23 -1.52 -0.40 2.27
N ALA A 24 -2.07 0.54 3.03
CA ALA A 24 -2.28 1.92 2.58
C ALA A 24 -0.94 2.63 2.29
N ALA A 25 0.06 2.44 3.16
CA ALA A 25 1.40 2.97 2.96
C ALA A 25 2.05 2.38 1.70
N GLN A 26 1.90 1.07 1.48
CA GLN A 26 2.39 0.40 0.27
C GLN A 26 1.67 0.91 -0.99
N ALA A 27 0.34 1.08 -0.94
CA ALA A 27 -0.45 1.64 -2.03
C ALA A 27 0.04 3.04 -2.41
N GLY A 28 0.23 3.91 -1.41
CA GLY A 28 0.72 5.27 -1.62
C GLY A 28 2.10 5.29 -2.28
N ALA A 29 3.03 4.47 -1.79
CA ALA A 29 4.36 4.35 -2.38
C ALA A 29 4.31 3.82 -3.83
N GLN A 30 3.46 2.84 -4.13
CA GLN A 30 3.29 2.30 -5.48
C GLN A 30 2.68 3.32 -6.44
N LEU A 31 1.67 4.08 -6.01
CA LEU A 31 1.06 5.14 -6.81
C LEU A 31 2.07 6.26 -7.11
N LEU A 32 2.85 6.68 -6.11
CA LEU A 32 3.92 7.67 -6.29
C LEU A 32 5.00 7.17 -7.26
N GLY A 33 5.46 5.93 -7.09
CA GLY A 33 6.46 5.33 -7.96
C GLY A 33 5.99 5.18 -9.40
N ALA A 34 4.74 4.72 -9.61
CA ALA A 34 4.14 4.62 -10.94
C ALA A 34 3.99 5.99 -11.61
N GLY A 35 3.57 7.02 -10.86
CA GLY A 35 3.50 8.40 -11.36
C GLY A 35 4.88 8.92 -11.80
N CYS A 36 5.90 8.75 -10.96
CA CYS A 36 7.28 9.15 -11.29
C CYS A 36 7.79 8.45 -12.56
N LEU A 37 7.56 7.13 -12.67
CA LEU A 37 7.97 6.37 -13.85
C LEU A 37 7.25 6.86 -15.11
N ALA A 38 5.94 7.13 -15.03
CA ALA A 38 5.18 7.68 -16.15
C ALA A 38 5.74 9.04 -16.61
N LEU A 39 6.12 9.91 -15.66
CA LEU A 39 6.75 11.20 -15.96
C LEU A 39 8.11 11.05 -16.65
N ILE A 40 8.96 10.13 -16.17
CA ILE A 40 10.26 9.85 -16.80
C ILE A 40 10.04 9.36 -18.22
N VAL A 41 9.12 8.41 -18.44
CA VAL A 41 8.81 7.88 -19.76
C VAL A 41 8.27 8.98 -20.68
N ALA A 42 7.38 9.84 -20.18
CA ALA A 42 6.87 10.99 -20.94
C ALA A 42 7.98 11.96 -21.35
N SER A 43 8.88 12.30 -20.41
CA SER A 43 10.01 13.20 -20.69
C SER A 43 10.98 12.64 -21.72
N ALA A 44 11.29 11.34 -21.65
CA ALA A 44 12.14 10.65 -22.62
C ALA A 44 11.48 10.63 -24.01
N TRP A 45 10.18 10.32 -24.08
CA TRP A 45 9.42 10.26 -25.32
C TRP A 45 9.38 11.62 -26.04
N LEU A 46 9.09 12.69 -25.30
CA LEU A 46 9.07 14.05 -25.84
C LEU A 46 10.48 14.52 -26.24
N SER A 47 11.51 14.15 -25.49
CA SER A 47 12.90 14.46 -25.82
C SER A 47 13.38 13.78 -27.12
N MET A 48 12.75 12.67 -27.53
CA MET A 48 12.99 12.05 -28.84
C MET A 48 12.26 12.76 -30.00
N GLY A 49 11.49 13.82 -29.72
CA GLY A 49 10.75 14.59 -30.72
C GLY A 49 9.48 13.90 -31.23
N TRP A 50 8.98 12.90 -30.51
CA TRP A 50 7.80 12.13 -30.92
C TRP A 50 6.50 12.87 -30.59
N ARG A 51 5.41 12.50 -31.27
CA ARG A 51 4.14 13.21 -31.17
C ARG A 51 3.53 13.09 -29.77
N PRO A 52 3.10 14.20 -29.14
CA PRO A 52 2.54 14.20 -27.79
C PRO A 52 1.20 13.46 -27.70
N ALA A 53 0.42 13.43 -28.78
CA ALA A 53 -0.86 12.73 -28.81
C ALA A 53 -0.70 11.21 -28.66
N GLU A 54 0.30 10.60 -29.32
CA GLU A 54 0.57 9.16 -29.24
C GLU A 54 1.14 8.77 -27.87
N ALA A 55 1.97 9.65 -27.30
CA ALA A 55 2.47 9.51 -25.93
C ALA A 55 1.31 9.46 -24.92
N ALA A 56 0.34 10.37 -25.05
CA ALA A 56 -0.81 10.46 -24.14
C ALA A 56 -1.67 9.17 -24.16
N TRP A 57 -1.87 8.55 -25.33
CA TRP A 57 -2.61 7.29 -25.44
C TRP A 57 -1.87 6.11 -24.82
N ILE A 58 -0.56 6.00 -25.01
CA ILE A 58 0.26 4.91 -24.45
C ILE A 58 0.41 5.09 -22.93
N LEU A 59 0.68 6.31 -22.47
CA LEU A 59 0.78 6.65 -21.05
C LEU A 59 -0.56 6.54 -20.34
N GLY A 60 -1.67 6.93 -20.96
CA GLY A 60 -3.00 6.82 -20.38
C GLY A 60 -3.55 5.40 -20.36
N GLY A 61 -3.47 4.69 -21.51
CA GLY A 61 -4.06 3.37 -21.67
C GLY A 61 -3.23 2.24 -21.05
N LEU A 62 -1.97 2.11 -21.47
CA LEU A 62 -1.07 1.04 -21.00
C LEU A 62 -0.34 1.41 -19.71
N GLY A 63 0.07 2.67 -19.59
CA GLY A 63 0.77 3.18 -18.41
C GLY A 63 -0.15 3.30 -17.19
N ALA A 64 -1.10 4.23 -17.23
CA ALA A 64 -1.99 4.51 -16.10
C ALA A 64 -3.00 3.39 -15.89
N GLY A 65 -3.72 2.96 -16.94
CA GLY A 65 -4.70 1.87 -16.83
C GLY A 65 -4.06 0.54 -16.43
N GLY A 66 -2.97 0.14 -17.10
CA GLY A 66 -2.26 -1.11 -16.84
C GLY A 66 -1.56 -1.13 -15.48
N ALA A 67 -0.89 -0.05 -15.08
CA ALA A 67 -0.25 0.00 -13.76
C ALA A 67 -1.28 0.07 -12.63
N VAL A 68 -2.38 0.81 -12.80
CA VAL A 68 -3.45 0.86 -11.80
C VAL A 68 -4.09 -0.52 -11.65
N LEU A 69 -4.43 -1.22 -12.73
CA LEU A 69 -4.98 -2.56 -12.62
C LEU A 69 -3.98 -3.56 -12.03
N ALA A 70 -2.71 -3.53 -12.45
CA ALA A 70 -1.70 -4.47 -11.96
C ALA A 70 -1.30 -4.24 -10.50
N LEU A 71 -1.34 -2.99 -10.01
CA LEU A 71 -0.91 -2.64 -8.65
C LEU A 71 -2.08 -2.52 -7.68
N VAL A 72 -3.19 -1.91 -8.08
CA VAL A 72 -4.34 -1.61 -7.20
C VAL A 72 -5.23 -2.83 -7.03
N PHE A 73 -5.45 -3.64 -8.07
CA PHE A 73 -6.31 -4.83 -7.97
C PHE A 73 -5.83 -5.86 -6.94
N PRO A 74 -4.56 -6.33 -6.95
CA PRO A 74 -4.10 -7.28 -5.94
C PRO A 74 -4.13 -6.67 -4.53
N LEU A 75 -3.92 -5.36 -4.42
CA LEU A 75 -3.97 -4.66 -3.15
C LEU A 75 -5.40 -4.53 -2.61
N ALA A 76 -6.37 -4.28 -3.48
CA ALA A 76 -7.79 -4.23 -3.14
C ALA A 76 -8.30 -5.61 -2.67
N MET A 77 -7.88 -6.69 -3.34
CA MET A 77 -8.19 -8.05 -2.87
C MET A 77 -7.60 -8.33 -1.47
N ARG A 78 -6.35 -7.93 -1.23
CA ARG A 78 -5.72 -8.05 0.10
C ARG A 78 -6.39 -7.17 1.14
N TRP A 79 -6.87 -5.98 0.75
CA TRP A 79 -7.61 -5.08 1.63
C TRP A 79 -8.93 -5.71 2.10
N GLN A 80 -9.67 -6.33 1.18
CA GLN A 80 -10.91 -7.04 1.50
C GLN A 80 -10.65 -8.22 2.44
N ALA A 81 -9.57 -8.98 2.20
CA ALA A 81 -9.15 -10.08 3.05
C ALA A 81 -8.69 -9.62 4.45
N SER A 82 -8.06 -8.45 4.57
CA SER A 82 -7.53 -7.93 5.85
C SER A 82 -8.60 -7.77 6.94
N GLY A 83 -9.87 -7.55 6.54
CA GLY A 83 -11.00 -7.39 7.47
C GLY A 83 -11.50 -8.69 8.10
N GLN A 84 -11.00 -9.85 7.67
CA GLN A 84 -11.46 -11.15 8.18
C GLN A 84 -10.70 -11.52 9.46
N THR A 85 -11.34 -11.30 10.62
CA THR A 85 -10.80 -11.62 11.95
C THR A 85 -10.37 -13.09 12.09
N LEU A 86 -11.10 -14.01 11.46
CA LEU A 86 -10.78 -15.44 11.46
C LEU A 86 -9.50 -15.75 10.66
N GLN A 87 -9.22 -14.99 9.59
CA GLN A 87 -7.99 -15.11 8.83
C GLN A 87 -6.79 -14.56 9.60
N GLN A 88 -6.97 -13.46 10.35
CA GLN A 88 -5.95 -12.95 11.28
C GLN A 88 -5.63 -13.97 12.38
N ALA A 89 -6.65 -14.57 12.98
CA ALA A 89 -6.48 -15.61 14.00
C ALA A 89 -5.64 -16.79 13.48
N ARG A 90 -5.89 -17.26 12.25
CA ARG A 90 -5.07 -18.31 11.62
C ARG A 90 -3.61 -17.90 11.42
N ARG A 91 -3.35 -16.63 11.05
CA ARG A 91 -1.98 -16.12 10.87
C ARG A 91 -1.23 -16.00 12.20
N VAL A 92 -1.92 -15.59 13.26
CA VAL A 92 -1.38 -15.56 14.63
C VAL A 92 -1.03 -16.98 15.09
N GLU A 93 -1.92 -17.96 14.87
CA GLU A 93 -1.64 -19.36 15.23
C GLU A 93 -0.51 -19.98 14.41
N ALA A 94 -0.33 -19.58 13.16
CA ALA A 94 0.83 -20.01 12.37
C ALA A 94 2.17 -19.53 12.96
N HIS A 95 2.17 -18.38 13.66
CA HIS A 95 3.36 -17.87 14.36
C HIS A 95 3.52 -18.42 15.79
N ALA A 96 2.41 -18.82 16.42
CA ALA A 96 2.38 -19.41 17.75
C ALA A 96 1.70 -20.79 17.70
N PRO A 97 2.39 -21.85 17.24
CA PRO A 97 1.80 -23.18 17.06
C PRO A 97 1.35 -23.80 18.40
N GLU A 98 1.89 -23.32 19.52
CA GLU A 98 1.49 -23.69 20.89
C GLU A 98 0.01 -23.41 21.19
N LEU A 99 -0.65 -22.57 20.38
CA LEU A 99 -2.07 -22.25 20.52
C LEU A 99 -3.00 -23.35 19.98
N GLU A 100 -2.52 -24.35 19.21
CA GLU A 100 -3.27 -25.54 18.79
C GLU A 100 -4.72 -25.28 18.30
N HIS A 101 -4.95 -24.29 17.43
CA HIS A 101 -6.29 -23.94 16.91
C HIS A 101 -7.28 -23.35 17.96
N ARG A 102 -6.81 -23.02 19.17
CA ARG A 102 -7.64 -22.49 20.25
C ARG A 102 -8.09 -21.06 19.98
N LEU A 103 -7.24 -20.22 19.38
CA LEU A 103 -7.59 -18.83 19.05
C LEU A 103 -8.64 -18.79 17.93
N VAL A 104 -8.47 -19.58 16.87
CA VAL A 104 -9.46 -19.70 15.79
C VAL A 104 -10.78 -20.25 16.33
N THR A 105 -10.74 -21.21 17.25
CA THR A 105 -11.94 -21.76 17.89
C THR A 105 -12.66 -20.73 18.76
N VAL A 106 -11.91 -19.96 19.56
CA VAL A 106 -12.46 -18.90 20.42
C VAL A 106 -13.09 -17.78 19.57
N VAL A 107 -12.42 -17.35 18.50
CA VAL A 107 -12.93 -16.30 17.60
C VAL A 107 -14.12 -16.79 16.77
N GLY A 108 -14.03 -17.99 16.19
CA GLY A 108 -15.09 -18.57 15.36
C GLY A 108 -16.33 -19.01 16.13
N ARG A 109 -16.24 -19.16 17.46
CA ARG A 109 -17.36 -19.50 18.35
C ARG A 109 -17.65 -18.43 19.38
N ALA A 110 -17.16 -17.21 19.19
CA ALA A 110 -17.36 -16.09 20.12
C ALA A 110 -18.86 -15.76 20.30
N ASP A 111 -19.67 -15.93 19.26
CA ASP A 111 -21.12 -15.70 19.32
C ASP A 111 -21.86 -16.78 20.12
N LEU A 112 -21.29 -18.00 20.22
CA LEU A 112 -21.83 -19.10 21.00
C LEU A 112 -21.54 -18.96 22.50
N LEU A 113 -20.63 -18.07 22.90
CA LEU A 113 -20.39 -17.71 24.31
C LEU A 113 -21.52 -16.86 24.90
N ALA A 114 -22.29 -16.17 24.06
CA ALA A 114 -23.45 -15.41 24.47
C ALA A 114 -24.68 -16.29 24.75
N VAL A 115 -24.64 -17.57 24.36
CA VAL A 115 -25.73 -18.55 24.53
C VAL A 115 -25.30 -19.57 25.58
N GLU A 116 -26.01 -19.61 26.71
CA GLU A 116 -25.58 -20.25 27.96
C GLU A 116 -25.30 -21.77 27.85
N GLY A 117 -24.26 -22.24 28.55
CA GLY A 117 -24.01 -23.67 28.82
C GLY A 117 -22.65 -24.24 28.37
N ARG A 118 -22.00 -23.66 27.35
CA ARG A 118 -20.65 -24.09 26.88
C ARG A 118 -19.52 -23.10 27.20
N ALA A 119 -19.82 -22.07 28.00
CA ALA A 119 -18.94 -20.93 28.21
C ALA A 119 -17.64 -21.24 28.97
N VAL A 120 -17.66 -22.17 29.93
CA VAL A 120 -16.52 -22.42 30.82
C VAL A 120 -15.28 -22.96 30.08
N LEU A 121 -15.46 -23.85 29.10
CA LEU A 121 -14.34 -24.39 28.31
C LEU A 121 -13.75 -23.33 27.37
N LEU A 122 -14.62 -22.51 26.77
CA LEU A 122 -14.21 -21.41 25.90
C LEU A 122 -13.54 -20.27 26.70
N GLU A 123 -13.97 -20.02 27.92
CA GLU A 123 -13.37 -19.03 28.81
C GLU A 123 -11.98 -19.47 29.31
N ARG A 124 -11.81 -20.75 29.66
CA ARG A 124 -10.48 -21.32 29.96
C ARG A 124 -9.55 -21.32 28.74
N ALA A 125 -10.09 -21.54 27.54
CA ALA A 125 -9.32 -21.41 26.31
C ALA A 125 -8.91 -19.96 26.06
N ALA A 126 -9.83 -19.00 26.22
CA ALA A 126 -9.57 -17.57 26.09
C ALA A 126 -8.51 -17.08 27.08
N ALA A 127 -8.57 -17.51 28.35
CA ALA A 127 -7.57 -17.15 29.35
C ALA A 127 -6.16 -17.63 28.98
N ARG A 128 -6.01 -18.88 28.51
CA ARG A 128 -4.70 -19.40 28.05
C ARG A 128 -4.19 -18.67 26.81
N VAL A 129 -5.09 -18.40 25.86
CA VAL A 129 -4.77 -17.64 24.65
C VAL A 129 -4.32 -16.22 25.01
N GLN A 130 -4.96 -15.57 25.99
CA GLN A 130 -4.57 -14.24 26.47
C GLN A 130 -3.16 -14.21 27.07
N THR A 131 -2.81 -15.19 27.91
CA THR A 131 -1.46 -15.28 28.49
C THR A 131 -0.39 -15.36 27.40
N LYS A 132 -0.66 -16.15 26.35
CA LYS A 132 0.27 -16.33 25.23
C LYS A 132 0.28 -15.17 24.23
N LEU A 133 -0.85 -14.48 24.06
CA LEU A 133 -0.93 -13.29 23.20
C LEU A 133 -0.04 -12.15 23.69
N GLY A 134 0.16 -12.01 25.01
CA GLY A 134 1.08 -11.02 25.57
C GLY A 134 2.55 -11.23 25.18
N GLU A 135 2.91 -12.43 24.76
CA GLU A 135 4.27 -12.79 24.32
C GLU A 135 4.49 -12.53 22.82
N ILE A 136 3.42 -12.31 22.04
CA ILE A 136 3.48 -12.19 20.57
C ILE A 136 3.49 -10.72 20.17
N ALA A 137 4.60 -10.24 19.61
CA ALA A 137 4.67 -8.88 19.08
C ALA A 137 3.95 -8.78 17.72
N ALA A 138 3.09 -7.78 17.57
CA ALA A 138 2.39 -7.50 16.30
C ALA A 138 3.34 -7.21 15.11
N VAL A 139 4.59 -6.86 15.39
CA VAL A 139 5.65 -6.63 14.39
C VAL A 139 6.05 -7.94 13.69
N ASP A 140 6.00 -9.07 14.39
CA ASP A 140 6.43 -10.36 13.87
C ASP A 140 5.41 -10.94 12.89
N ILE A 141 4.12 -10.69 13.15
CA ILE A 141 3.01 -11.12 12.29
C ILE A 141 2.95 -10.29 11.00
N HIS A 142 3.15 -8.97 11.11
CA HIS A 142 3.06 -8.02 10.00
C HIS A 142 4.33 -7.16 9.93
N PRO A 143 5.38 -7.65 9.25
CA PRO A 143 6.64 -6.92 9.12
C PRO A 143 6.47 -5.68 8.24
N SER A 144 7.03 -4.55 8.69
CA SER A 144 7.04 -3.28 7.94
C SER A 144 8.10 -3.24 6.82
N THR A 145 8.90 -4.28 6.67
CA THR A 145 10.01 -4.32 5.70
C THR A 145 9.52 -4.17 4.26
N THR A 146 8.39 -4.78 3.91
CA THR A 146 7.79 -4.67 2.57
C THR A 146 7.30 -3.25 2.28
N SER A 147 6.64 -2.59 3.24
CA SER A 147 6.21 -1.20 3.08
C SER A 147 7.41 -0.24 3.04
N LEU A 148 8.44 -0.47 3.86
CA LEU A 148 9.67 0.32 3.85
C LEU A 148 10.41 0.21 2.52
N ARG A 149 10.51 -1.00 1.95
CA ARG A 149 11.10 -1.22 0.61
C ARG A 149 10.32 -0.49 -0.47
N ALA A 150 8.98 -0.53 -0.43
CA ALA A 150 8.15 0.21 -1.37
C ALA A 150 8.39 1.73 -1.28
N TRP A 151 8.47 2.28 -0.06
CA TRP A 151 8.80 3.68 0.15
C TRP A 151 10.22 4.04 -0.31
N ALA A 152 11.22 3.20 0.00
CA ALA A 152 12.59 3.42 -0.47
C ALA A 152 12.66 3.46 -2.01
N MET A 153 11.94 2.56 -2.69
CA MET A 153 11.83 2.59 -4.15
C MET A 153 11.13 3.86 -4.65
N ALA A 154 10.04 4.28 -4.01
CA ALA A 154 9.32 5.50 -4.39
C ALA A 154 10.20 6.75 -4.23
N VAL A 155 10.95 6.86 -3.13
CA VAL A 155 11.91 7.95 -2.90
C VAL A 155 13.03 7.92 -3.93
N ALA A 156 13.59 6.75 -4.23
CA ALA A 156 14.62 6.62 -5.27
C ALA A 156 14.09 7.06 -6.64
N LEU A 157 12.88 6.66 -7.02
CA LEU A 157 12.21 7.09 -8.24
C LEU A 157 11.97 8.60 -8.28
N LEU A 158 11.58 9.20 -7.16
CA LEU A 158 11.39 10.64 -7.06
C LEU A 158 12.71 11.40 -7.25
N LEU A 159 13.80 10.93 -6.66
CA LEU A 159 15.13 11.48 -6.87
C LEU A 159 15.58 11.34 -8.33
N ILE A 160 15.38 10.17 -8.94
CA ILE A 160 15.68 9.94 -10.36
C ILE A 160 14.85 10.88 -11.24
N THR A 161 13.57 11.11 -10.91
CA THR A 161 12.71 12.04 -11.64
C THR A 161 13.23 13.49 -11.52
N GLY A 162 13.72 13.88 -10.34
CA GLY A 162 14.38 15.17 -10.16
C GLY A 162 15.67 15.31 -10.97
N LEU A 163 16.49 14.25 -11.02
CA LEU A 163 17.70 14.22 -11.85
C LEU A 163 17.36 14.26 -13.35
N ALA A 164 16.29 13.60 -13.76
CA ALA A 164 15.81 13.60 -15.14
C ALA A 164 15.49 15.02 -15.64
N GLN A 165 15.04 15.92 -14.75
CA GLN A 165 14.84 17.34 -15.07
C GLN A 165 16.13 18.06 -15.50
N LEU A 166 17.29 17.61 -15.05
CA LEU A 166 18.59 18.19 -15.40
C LEU A 166 19.19 17.57 -16.67
N VAL A 167 18.80 16.34 -17.00
CA VAL A 167 19.40 15.56 -18.09
C VAL A 167 18.58 15.67 -19.38
N PHE A 168 17.26 15.72 -19.30
CA PHE A 168 16.40 15.77 -20.48
C PHE A 168 16.21 17.21 -20.98
N PRO A 169 16.27 17.46 -22.30
CA PRO A 169 15.94 18.76 -22.89
C PRO A 169 14.54 19.23 -22.55
N GLN A 170 13.59 18.29 -22.47
CA GLN A 170 12.24 18.51 -21.96
C GLN A 170 12.09 17.73 -20.66
N GLY A 171 12.18 18.44 -19.54
CA GLY A 171 12.11 17.80 -18.22
C GLY A 171 10.71 17.26 -17.88
N PRO A 172 10.59 16.35 -16.90
CA PRO A 172 9.30 15.77 -16.48
C PRO A 172 8.23 16.79 -16.10
N LEU A 173 8.60 17.95 -15.52
CA LEU A 173 7.60 19.01 -15.24
C LEU A 173 7.06 19.67 -16.52
N GLN A 174 7.91 19.84 -17.53
CA GLN A 174 7.49 20.36 -18.84
C GLN A 174 6.66 19.32 -19.60
N ALA A 175 6.98 18.03 -19.46
CA ALA A 175 6.18 16.96 -20.04
C ALA A 175 4.71 16.99 -19.53
N VAL A 176 4.49 17.30 -18.25
CA VAL A 176 3.13 17.50 -17.70
C VAL A 176 2.45 18.70 -18.35
N ALA A 177 3.14 19.83 -18.48
CA ALA A 177 2.59 21.04 -19.11
C ALA A 177 2.18 20.78 -20.57
N VAL A 178 3.04 20.11 -21.34
CA VAL A 178 2.80 19.76 -22.75
C VAL A 178 1.64 18.77 -22.90
N LEU A 179 1.59 17.74 -22.06
CA LEU A 179 0.46 16.79 -22.04
C LEU A 179 -0.84 17.44 -21.54
N GLY A 180 -0.75 18.47 -20.70
CA GLY A 180 -1.86 19.31 -20.25
C GLY A 180 -2.35 20.32 -21.30
N GLY A 181 -1.75 20.33 -22.49
CA GLY A 181 -2.16 21.19 -23.60
C GLY A 181 -1.50 22.58 -23.61
N GLN A 182 -0.48 22.82 -22.77
CA GLN A 182 0.31 24.04 -22.86
C GLN A 182 1.34 23.92 -24.00
N PRO A 183 1.54 24.97 -24.82
CA PRO A 183 2.54 24.94 -25.87
C PRO A 183 3.93 24.75 -25.27
N ALA A 184 4.71 23.83 -25.84
CA ALA A 184 6.10 23.60 -25.47
C ALA A 184 6.95 24.80 -25.91
N GLY A 185 6.91 25.92 -25.19
CA GLY A 185 7.65 27.11 -25.60
C GLY A 185 7.21 28.39 -24.91
N GLU A 186 7.63 28.56 -23.67
CA GLU A 186 8.16 29.84 -23.21
C GLU A 186 9.32 29.50 -22.28
N THR A 187 10.40 29.02 -22.88
CA THR A 187 11.70 29.00 -22.21
C THR A 187 12.03 30.45 -21.85
N VAL A 188 12.27 30.70 -20.57
CA VAL A 188 12.67 31.98 -19.94
C VAL A 188 13.92 32.65 -20.57
N GLY A 189 14.47 32.10 -21.66
CA GLY A 189 15.59 32.64 -22.42
C GLY A 189 15.24 33.40 -23.71
N ASP A 190 13.99 33.43 -24.16
CA ASP A 190 13.57 34.12 -25.41
C ASP A 190 13.06 35.54 -25.15
N VAL A 191 13.76 36.29 -24.29
CA VAL A 191 13.58 37.75 -24.23
C VAL A 191 14.35 38.32 -25.43
N PRO A 192 13.68 38.85 -26.47
CA PRO A 192 14.40 39.52 -27.55
C PRO A 192 15.22 40.68 -26.95
N PRO A 193 16.47 40.89 -27.39
CA PRO A 193 17.25 42.02 -26.91
C PRO A 193 16.47 43.31 -27.17
N PRO A 194 16.51 44.30 -26.25
CA PRO A 194 15.84 45.57 -26.47
C PRO A 194 16.37 46.16 -27.78
N THR A 195 15.47 46.37 -28.73
CA THR A 195 15.75 47.17 -29.92
C THR A 195 15.97 48.60 -29.47
N GLU A 196 17.23 49.07 -29.57
CA GLU A 196 17.55 50.49 -29.58
C GLU A 196 17.04 51.18 -30.85
#